data_AF-A0A8H6XTB3-F1
#
_entry.id   AF-A0A8H6XTB3-F1
#
_cell.length_a   1.000
_cell.length_b   1.000
_cell.length_c   1.000
_cell.angle_alpha   90.00
_cell.angle_beta   90.00
_cell.angle_gamma   90.00
#
_symmetry.space_group_name_H-M   'P 1'
#
loop_
_entity.id
_entity.type
_entity.pdbx_description
1 polymer ?
#
loop_
_entity_poly.entity_id
_entity_poly.type
_entity_poly.pdbx_seq_one_letter_code
_entity_poly.pdbx_strand_id
1 'polypeptide(L)'
;MSTRLQATRVAITLAFIVALLNLYLLVASTGKDRSPQYHDYSYIGDDYPELWEISSTQSVAMMVEETRSYPMDGGPNAREIWATSSSKGFGYVRLGSEHRAFAISMFHQLHCMRLIHAALAGRAMMRLPVGTCSTASIIFAR
;
A
#
# COMPACT_ATOMS: atom_id res chain seq x y z
N MET A 1 -2.92 -12.90 53.20
CA MET A 1 -3.98 -12.26 52.39
C MET A 1 -3.68 -10.80 52.03
N SER A 2 -3.07 -10.02 52.93
CA SER A 2 -2.70 -8.60 52.70
C SER A 2 -1.70 -8.36 51.54
N THR A 3 -0.65 -9.18 51.42
CA THR A 3 0.41 -9.00 50.42
C THR A 3 -0.06 -9.18 48.97
N ARG A 4 -1.00 -10.10 48.71
CA ARG A 4 -1.58 -10.30 47.37
C ARG A 4 -2.50 -9.15 46.96
N LEU A 5 -3.24 -8.58 47.92
CA LEU A 5 -4.11 -7.42 47.68
C LEU A 5 -3.29 -6.13 47.47
N GLN A 6 -2.14 -6.01 48.12
CA GLN A 6 -1.20 -4.91 47.88
C GLN A 6 -0.55 -5.02 46.49
N ALA A 7 -0.12 -6.22 46.09
CA ALA A 7 0.47 -6.45 44.77
C ALA A 7 -0.51 -6.16 43.61
N THR A 8 -1.79 -6.54 43.74
CA THR A 8 -2.78 -6.26 42.70
C THR A 8 -3.10 -4.77 42.58
N ARG A 9 -3.17 -4.04 43.70
CA ARG A 9 -3.36 -2.58 43.68
C ARG A 9 -2.21 -1.86 42.99
N VAL A 10 -0.96 -2.23 43.30
CA VAL A 10 0.23 -1.67 42.65
C VAL A 10 0.20 -1.94 41.14
N ALA A 11 -0.12 -3.16 40.73
CA ALA A 11 -0.21 -3.53 39.31
C ALA A 11 -1.30 -2.71 38.57
N ILE A 12 -2.47 -2.52 39.17
CA ILE A 12 -3.55 -1.71 38.58
C ILE A 12 -3.14 -0.25 38.46
N THR A 13 -2.50 0.32 39.49
CA THR A 13 -2.02 1.72 39.43
C THR A 13 -0.97 1.92 38.34
N LEU A 14 -0.03 0.97 38.19
CA LEU A 14 0.97 1.03 37.13
C LEU A 14 0.34 0.92 35.74
N ALA A 15 -0.63 0.00 35.56
CA ALA A 15 -1.34 -0.14 34.30
C ALA A 15 -2.12 1.13 33.92
N PHE A 16 -2.77 1.78 34.89
CA PHE A 16 -3.44 3.05 34.68
C PHE A 16 -2.47 4.17 34.27
N ILE A 17 -1.33 4.28 34.95
CA ILE A 17 -0.30 5.27 34.61
C ILE A 17 0.23 5.06 33.19
N VAL A 18 0.52 3.82 32.81
CA VAL A 18 0.99 3.49 31.44
C VAL A 18 -0.10 3.80 30.40
N ALA A 19 -1.36 3.49 30.69
CA ALA A 19 -2.47 3.80 29.79
C ALA A 19 -2.63 5.32 29.59
N LEU A 20 -2.55 6.10 30.67
CA LEU A 20 -2.62 7.57 30.60
C LEU A 20 -1.42 8.15 29.86
N LEU A 21 -0.21 7.62 30.08
CA LEU A 21 0.99 8.03 29.35
C LEU A 21 0.86 7.74 27.85
N ASN A 22 0.41 6.55 27.48
CA ASN A 22 0.18 6.17 26.08
C ASN A 22 -0.89 7.06 25.42
N LEU A 23 -1.98 7.36 26.14
CA LEU A 23 -3.03 8.26 25.65
C LEU A 23 -2.47 9.68 25.46
N TYR A 24 -1.71 10.18 26.42
CA TYR A 24 -1.06 11.49 26.32
C TYR A 24 -0.09 11.56 25.14
N LEU A 25 0.76 10.55 24.96
CA LEU A 25 1.69 10.48 23.84
C LEU A 25 0.95 10.41 22.50
N LEU A 26 -0.15 9.66 22.42
CA LEU A 26 -0.98 9.60 21.23
C LEU A 26 -1.55 10.98 20.89
N VAL A 27 -2.20 11.65 21.85
CA VAL A 27 -2.77 13.00 21.65
C VAL A 27 -1.68 14.01 21.30
N ALA A 28 -0.55 14.01 22.01
CA ALA A 28 0.56 14.91 21.73
C ALA A 28 1.19 14.65 20.35
N SER A 29 1.18 13.41 19.88
CA SER A 29 1.67 13.06 18.54
C SER A 29 0.74 13.52 17.42
N THR A 30 -0.57 13.54 17.64
CA THR A 30 -1.57 13.95 16.63
C THR A 30 -1.52 15.44 16.29
N GLY A 31 -1.00 16.28 17.18
CA GLY A 31 -0.92 17.73 16.98
C GLY A 31 0.42 18.25 16.45
N LYS A 32 1.44 17.38 16.32
CA LYS A 32 2.72 17.78 15.72
C LYS A 32 2.59 17.63 14.22
N ASP A 33 2.03 18.66 13.58
CA ASP A 33 2.19 18.86 12.15
C ASP A 33 3.69 18.83 11.87
N ARG A 34 4.15 17.70 11.31
CA ARG A 34 5.45 17.65 10.66
C ARG A 34 5.29 18.48 9.41
N SER A 35 5.36 19.80 9.55
CA SER A 35 5.51 20.71 8.42
C SER A 35 6.66 20.15 7.60
N PRO A 36 6.41 19.64 6.39
CA PRO A 36 7.46 19.04 5.62
C PRO A 36 8.55 20.09 5.44
N GLN A 37 9.79 19.74 5.75
CA GLN A 37 10.88 20.60 5.33
C GLN A 37 10.87 20.54 3.82
N TYR A 38 10.39 21.62 3.19
CA TYR A 38 10.35 21.74 1.74
C TYR A 38 11.80 21.69 1.23
N HIS A 39 12.21 20.50 0.79
CA HIS A 39 13.49 20.30 0.14
C HIS A 39 13.24 20.29 -1.36
N ASP A 40 13.97 21.14 -2.08
CA ASP A 40 13.89 21.20 -3.53
C ASP A 40 14.82 20.13 -4.12
N TYR A 41 14.23 19.00 -4.52
CA TYR A 41 14.97 17.87 -5.07
C TYR A 41 15.24 18.06 -6.57
N SER A 42 16.46 17.79 -7.02
CA SER A 42 16.81 17.83 -8.45
C SER A 42 16.30 16.62 -9.23
N TYR A 43 15.98 15.51 -8.56
CA TYR A 43 15.62 14.20 -9.13
C TYR A 43 16.74 13.54 -9.94
N ILE A 44 17.98 14.03 -9.82
CA ILE A 44 19.18 13.50 -10.49
C ILE A 44 19.93 12.56 -9.54
N GLY A 45 20.31 11.38 -10.04
CA GLY A 45 21.05 10.40 -9.23
C GLY A 45 20.24 9.97 -8.01
N ASP A 46 20.76 10.21 -6.82
CA ASP A 46 20.15 9.86 -5.53
C ASP A 46 19.41 11.03 -4.86
N ASP A 47 19.31 12.18 -5.54
CA ASP A 47 18.64 13.37 -5.02
C ASP A 47 17.14 13.34 -5.30
N TYR A 48 16.41 12.47 -4.60
CA TYR A 48 14.96 12.35 -4.66
C TYR A 48 14.42 11.90 -3.29
N PRO A 49 13.16 12.22 -2.95
CA PRO A 49 12.59 11.78 -1.69
C PRO A 49 12.24 10.29 -1.74
N GLU A 50 12.50 9.56 -0.65
CA GLU A 50 12.04 8.18 -0.49
C GLU A 50 10.50 8.10 -0.34
N LEU A 51 9.94 9.09 0.36
CA LEU A 51 8.49 9.23 0.55
C LEU A 51 7.97 10.38 -0.29
N TRP A 52 7.01 10.11 -1.16
CA TRP A 52 6.39 11.19 -1.92
C TRP A 52 5.41 11.97 -1.03
N GLU A 53 5.80 13.20 -0.72
CA GLU A 53 4.95 14.18 -0.05
C GLU A 53 3.90 14.72 -1.04
N ILE A 54 2.76 14.03 -1.12
CA ILE A 54 1.58 14.60 -1.78
C ILE A 54 1.05 15.66 -0.84
N SER A 55 1.04 16.92 -1.30
CA SER A 55 0.49 18.06 -0.54
C SER A 55 -0.85 17.65 0.06
N SER A 56 -1.06 17.90 1.35
CA SER A 56 -2.26 17.47 2.08
C SER A 56 -3.51 17.88 1.30
N THR A 57 -4.08 16.93 0.58
CA THR A 57 -5.34 17.14 -0.12
C THR A 57 -6.41 17.28 0.94
N GLN A 58 -7.38 18.17 0.70
CA GLN A 58 -8.54 18.29 1.56
C GLN A 58 -9.11 16.88 1.85
N SER A 59 -9.41 16.61 3.12
CA SER A 59 -9.96 15.31 3.52
C SER A 59 -11.21 15.03 2.69
N VAL A 60 -11.15 13.99 1.85
CA VAL A 60 -12.28 13.52 1.06
C VAL A 60 -12.96 12.38 1.79
N ALA A 61 -14.29 12.42 1.86
CA ALA A 61 -15.06 11.33 2.44
C ALA A 61 -14.90 10.07 1.56
N MET A 62 -14.37 9.00 2.15
CA MET A 62 -14.26 7.70 1.49
C MET A 62 -15.48 6.86 1.85
N MET A 63 -16.32 6.56 0.87
CA MET A 63 -17.44 5.63 1.05
C MET A 63 -16.93 4.19 0.91
N VAL A 64 -17.24 3.36 1.90
CA VAL A 64 -17.01 1.91 1.82
C VAL A 64 -18.21 1.30 1.11
N GLU A 65 -18.01 0.84 -0.11
CA GLU A 65 -19.03 0.16 -0.91
C GLU A 65 -18.79 -1.36 -0.88
N GLU A 66 -19.87 -2.13 -0.78
CA GLU A 66 -19.82 -3.59 -0.94
C GLU A 66 -19.24 -3.96 -2.32
N THR A 67 -18.33 -4.93 -2.37
CA THR A 67 -17.52 -5.26 -3.54
C THR A 67 -18.34 -5.95 -4.63
N ARG A 68 -19.19 -5.20 -5.35
CA ARG A 68 -19.77 -5.64 -6.62
C ARG A 68 -18.75 -5.58 -7.76
N SER A 69 -17.72 -4.74 -7.64
CA SER A 69 -16.86 -4.31 -8.74
C SER A 69 -15.55 -5.10 -8.89
N TYR A 70 -15.38 -6.28 -8.26
CA TYR A 70 -14.18 -7.14 -8.45
C TYR A 70 -14.52 -8.64 -8.28
N PRO A 71 -15.29 -9.24 -9.20
CA PRO A 71 -15.66 -10.66 -9.10
C PRO A 71 -14.43 -11.58 -9.23
N MET A 72 -14.42 -12.68 -8.47
CA MET A 72 -13.35 -13.70 -8.53
C MET A 72 -13.43 -14.51 -9.85
N ASP A 73 -14.59 -15.09 -10.14
CA ASP A 73 -14.88 -15.88 -11.33
C ASP A 73 -16.41 -15.83 -11.60
N GLY A 74 -16.87 -16.16 -12.80
CA GLY A 74 -18.29 -16.35 -13.14
C GLY A 74 -19.08 -15.08 -13.46
N GLY A 75 -18.54 -13.89 -13.17
CA GLY A 75 -19.14 -12.60 -13.55
C GLY A 75 -18.77 -12.18 -14.98
N PRO A 76 -19.68 -11.54 -15.74
CA PRO A 76 -19.33 -10.97 -17.04
C PRO A 76 -18.21 -9.93 -16.87
N ASN A 77 -17.23 -9.96 -17.77
CA ASN A 77 -16.14 -8.99 -17.85
C ASN A 77 -15.20 -8.93 -16.63
N ALA A 78 -15.12 -9.98 -15.80
CA ALA A 78 -14.25 -10.00 -14.63
C ALA A 78 -12.80 -9.61 -14.96
N ARG A 79 -12.24 -10.09 -16.08
CA ARG A 79 -10.86 -9.79 -16.48
C ARG A 79 -10.67 -8.30 -16.79
N GLU A 80 -11.61 -7.72 -17.53
CA GLU A 80 -11.59 -6.33 -17.96
C GLU A 80 -11.74 -5.41 -16.74
N ILE A 81 -12.60 -5.78 -15.79
CA ILE A 81 -12.79 -5.07 -14.52
C ILE A 81 -11.49 -5.06 -13.72
N TRP A 82 -10.84 -6.22 -13.52
CA TRP A 82 -9.55 -6.29 -12.83
C TRP A 82 -8.45 -5.50 -13.56
N ALA A 83 -8.50 -5.39 -14.87
CA ALA A 83 -7.57 -4.57 -15.65
C ALA A 83 -7.73 -3.05 -15.37
N THR A 84 -8.92 -2.60 -14.95
CA THR A 84 -9.16 -1.17 -14.62
C THR A 84 -8.42 -0.71 -13.36
N SER A 85 -7.96 -1.64 -12.51
CA SER A 85 -7.08 -1.32 -11.37
C SER A 85 -5.70 -0.79 -11.78
N SER A 86 -5.35 -0.88 -13.06
CA SER A 86 -4.13 -0.27 -13.59
C SER A 86 -4.33 1.22 -13.81
N SER A 87 -3.41 2.04 -13.30
CA SER A 87 -3.38 3.46 -13.63
C SER A 87 -2.91 3.70 -15.06
N LYS A 88 -3.29 4.85 -15.60
CA LYS A 88 -2.70 5.40 -16.81
C LYS A 88 -1.19 5.57 -16.60
N GLY A 89 -0.38 4.99 -17.50
CA GLY A 89 1.09 4.99 -17.35
C GLY A 89 1.63 3.85 -16.50
N PHE A 90 0.84 2.82 -16.18
CA PHE A 90 1.27 1.59 -15.50
C PHE A 90 1.94 1.83 -14.13
N GLY A 91 1.58 2.91 -13.46
CA GLY A 91 2.08 3.26 -12.15
C GLY A 91 3.42 4.00 -12.12
N TYR A 92 3.85 4.51 -13.27
CA TYR A 92 5.00 5.39 -13.36
C TYR A 92 4.58 6.86 -13.33
N VAL A 93 5.37 7.67 -12.63
CA VAL A 93 5.31 9.13 -12.68
C VAL A 93 6.63 9.69 -13.20
N ARG A 94 6.59 10.84 -13.86
CA ARG A 94 7.77 11.52 -14.38
C ARG A 94 8.01 12.80 -13.60
N LEU A 95 9.17 12.90 -12.95
CA LEU A 95 9.54 14.01 -12.06
C LEU A 95 10.88 14.65 -12.49
N GLY A 96 11.09 15.89 -12.07
CA GLY A 96 12.27 16.69 -12.39
C GLY A 96 12.32 17.21 -13.84
N SER A 97 13.32 18.05 -14.14
CA SER A 97 13.54 18.61 -15.49
C SER A 97 13.80 17.53 -16.54
N GLU A 98 14.48 16.44 -16.14
CA GLU A 98 14.81 15.29 -17.01
C GLU A 98 13.66 14.30 -17.18
N HIS A 99 12.48 14.57 -16.61
CA HIS A 99 11.30 13.72 -16.71
C HIS A 99 11.57 12.24 -16.34
N ARG A 100 12.39 12.02 -15.31
CA ARG A 100 12.81 10.69 -14.88
C ARG A 100 11.61 9.88 -14.41
N ALA A 101 11.53 8.62 -14.82
CA ALA A 101 10.44 7.72 -14.45
C ALA A 101 10.68 7.13 -13.04
N PHE A 102 9.66 7.23 -12.18
CA PHE A 102 9.61 6.61 -10.86
C PHE A 102 8.39 5.70 -10.76
N ALA A 103 8.58 4.48 -10.27
CA ALA A 103 7.49 3.55 -10.01
C ALA A 103 6.94 3.77 -8.59
N ILE A 104 5.61 3.93 -8.47
CA ILE A 104 4.98 4.01 -7.15
C ILE A 104 4.74 2.59 -6.62
N SER A 105 5.22 2.32 -5.40
CA SER A 105 5.14 1.01 -4.74
C SER A 105 3.72 0.42 -4.71
N MET A 106 2.69 1.25 -4.52
CA MET A 106 1.28 0.85 -4.56
C MET A 106 0.91 0.10 -5.85
N PHE A 107 1.41 0.53 -7.01
CA PHE A 107 1.07 -0.11 -8.28
C PHE A 107 1.72 -1.48 -8.46
N HIS A 108 2.86 -1.74 -7.80
CA HIS A 108 3.43 -3.08 -7.73
C HIS A 108 2.53 -4.02 -6.92
N GLN A 109 1.99 -3.55 -5.79
CA GLN A 109 1.04 -4.32 -4.99
C GLN A 109 -0.22 -4.67 -5.79
N LEU A 110 -0.78 -3.70 -6.54
CA LEU A 110 -1.93 -3.92 -7.43
C LEU A 110 -1.61 -4.86 -8.60
N HIS A 111 -0.38 -4.86 -9.11
CA HIS A 111 0.06 -5.84 -10.10
C HIS A 111 0.07 -7.26 -9.54
N CYS A 112 0.70 -7.47 -8.37
CA CYS A 112 0.73 -8.78 -7.73
C CYS A 112 -0.68 -9.28 -7.37
N MET A 113 -1.57 -8.39 -6.91
CA MET A 113 -2.95 -8.76 -6.61
C MET A 113 -3.70 -9.31 -7.84
N ARG A 114 -3.49 -8.71 -9.02
CA ARG A 114 -4.05 -9.22 -10.28
C ARG A 114 -3.48 -10.59 -10.66
N LEU A 115 -2.20 -10.84 -10.41
CA LEU A 115 -1.60 -12.16 -10.65
C LEU A 115 -2.19 -13.23 -9.73
N ILE A 116 -2.39 -12.90 -8.46
CA ILE A 116 -3.03 -13.79 -7.48
C ILE A 116 -4.47 -14.07 -7.90
N HIS A 117 -5.24 -13.04 -8.26
CA HIS A 117 -6.60 -13.20 -8.79
C HIS A 117 -6.62 -14.12 -10.01
N ALA A 118 -5.74 -13.88 -10.99
CA ALA A 118 -5.64 -14.71 -12.18
C ALA A 118 -5.35 -16.18 -11.81
N ALA A 119 -4.47 -16.44 -10.85
CA ALA A 119 -4.17 -17.79 -10.37
C ALA A 119 -5.39 -18.46 -9.73
N LEU A 120 -6.11 -17.75 -8.86
CA LEU A 120 -7.30 -18.25 -8.18
C LEU A 120 -8.47 -18.48 -9.16
N ALA A 121 -8.59 -17.67 -10.19
CA ALA A 121 -9.58 -17.83 -11.26
C ALA A 121 -9.22 -18.93 -12.28
N GLY A 122 -8.10 -19.67 -12.08
CA GLY A 122 -7.62 -20.67 -13.03
C GLY A 122 -7.11 -20.09 -14.36
N ARG A 123 -6.80 -18.79 -14.39
CA ARG A 123 -6.35 -18.02 -15.56
C ARG A 123 -4.85 -17.72 -15.54
N ALA A 124 -4.17 -17.97 -14.42
CA ALA A 124 -2.70 -17.95 -14.41
C ALA A 124 -2.24 -19.04 -15.38
N MET A 125 -1.45 -18.60 -16.34
CA MET A 125 -1.07 -19.34 -17.52
C MET A 125 -0.29 -20.62 -17.17
N MET A 126 -0.97 -21.77 -16.99
CA MET A 126 -0.47 -23.12 -17.30
C MET A 126 -1.60 -24.18 -17.33
N ARG A 127 -2.47 -24.12 -18.34
CA ARG A 127 -2.77 -25.33 -19.13
C ARG A 127 -2.14 -25.13 -20.50
N LEU A 128 -0.81 -25.10 -20.55
CA LEU A 128 -0.16 -25.50 -21.80
C LEU A 128 -0.51 -26.98 -21.99
N PRO A 129 -0.99 -27.41 -23.17
CA PRO A 129 -0.97 -28.83 -23.46
C PRO A 129 0.47 -29.30 -23.27
N VAL A 130 0.64 -30.38 -22.51
CA VAL A 130 1.92 -31.09 -22.38
C VAL A 130 2.39 -31.40 -23.81
N GLY A 131 3.29 -30.62 -24.39
CA GLY A 131 3.75 -30.92 -25.74
C GLY A 131 4.44 -29.85 -26.60
N THR A 132 4.37 -28.55 -26.33
CA THR A 132 5.05 -27.59 -27.24
C THR A 132 5.89 -26.56 -26.51
N CYS A 133 7.20 -26.81 -26.53
CA CYS A 133 8.25 -25.84 -26.29
C CYS A 133 8.12 -24.71 -27.32
N SER A 134 7.74 -23.52 -26.89
CA SER A 134 7.91 -22.30 -27.67
C SER A 134 8.40 -21.20 -26.75
N THR A 135 9.63 -20.80 -27.00
CA THR A 135 10.37 -19.71 -26.37
C THR A 135 9.60 -18.40 -26.49
N ALA A 136 9.05 -17.91 -25.37
CA ALA A 136 8.63 -16.53 -25.24
C ALA A 136 9.44 -15.89 -24.11
N SER A 137 10.43 -15.11 -24.53
CA SER A 137 11.38 -14.38 -23.69
C SER A 137 10.68 -13.54 -22.63
N ILE A 138 11.00 -13.81 -21.37
CA ILE A 138 10.74 -12.91 -20.25
C ILE A 138 11.75 -11.77 -20.37
N ILE A 139 11.31 -10.60 -20.84
CA ILE A 139 12.07 -9.36 -20.75
C ILE A 139 11.94 -8.88 -19.30
N PHE A 140 12.96 -9.19 -18.49
CA PHE A 140 13.24 -8.44 -17.27
C PHE A 140 13.95 -7.15 -17.71
N ALA A 141 13.26 -6.02 -17.64
CA ALA A 141 13.93 -4.73 -17.71
C ALA A 141 14.61 -4.49 -16.36
N ARG A 142 15.94 -4.32 -16.42
CA ARG A 142 16.82 -3.95 -15.30
C ARG A 142 16.92 -2.44 -15.22
#